data_AF-A0A9D5I0S1-F1
#
_entry.id   AF-A0A9D5I0S1-F1
#
_cell.length_a   1.000
_cell.length_b   1.000
_cell.length_c   1.000
_cell.angle_alpha   90.00
_cell.angle_beta   90.00
_cell.angle_gamma   90.00
#
_symmetry.space_group_name_H-M   'P 1'
#
loop_
_entity.id
_entity.type
_entity.pdbx_description
1 polymer ?
#
loop_
_entity_poly.entity_id
_entity_poly.type
_entity_poly.pdbx_seq_one_letter_code
_entity_poly.pdbx_strand_id
1 'polypeptide(L)'
;MNLKILGVLLPLSLVACVQIPSRTGGESSEQAKVGQLKLPVQRLTEPMLFDFLLGETALQRGESEIATGIYLRLARSTRDPRIAQRATEVALRSRQPAPALETAALWVELDPNAMNARQANAALLVSVDRLDEARPHLERLLASEGNGINEAFMQLNGLLARSTDKPAILELVQHLSKPYPDLPEAHFAISQAAWFANQFDIALAEMKQALALRPNWETAAIYLGRILQRASGSAAIEFYKEYLDSYPKYNDTRVAYARLLTAEKHYLQAREQFQKLLMENLANADIILAVGLLSMELRDYDAAEMNFKRVLELDYREPGVVRFYLAGIYEKTQQTEAAMKWYLSVTSGDQYLPSQIRYAVLLAKQGKITEARQHLQQLPATSDLQSARLIIAEAQLLREAGADQEVFSVLGRGLEKLPDYPELLYDHALAADKVGKPEILERDLRKLIRLKPDHAHAYNALGYSFVEHNRRLIEALELIERASTLSPNDPYIMDSLGWVHYRMGDLNQGTDYLRRAFTIYPDPEIGAHLGEILWVQDLKDEAREIWNSALKSGPNNEVLLKTIKKFIPQ
;
A
#
# COMPACT_ATOMS: atom_id res chain seq x y z
N MET A 1 -8.20 9.60 6.57
CA MET A 1 -9.03 10.68 6.01
C MET A 1 -9.43 10.28 4.61
N ASN A 2 -10.73 10.07 4.38
CA ASN A 2 -11.29 9.40 3.20
C ASN A 2 -11.01 10.15 1.89
N LEU A 3 -10.31 9.50 0.95
CA LEU A 3 -10.27 9.95 -0.45
C LEU A 3 -11.64 9.71 -1.10
N LYS A 4 -12.47 10.74 -1.11
CA LYS A 4 -13.57 10.83 -2.08
C LYS A 4 -12.96 11.22 -3.42
N ILE A 5 -12.85 10.24 -4.31
CA ILE A 5 -12.66 10.46 -5.74
C ILE A 5 -13.87 11.27 -6.22
N LEU A 6 -13.71 12.58 -6.37
CA LEU A 6 -14.70 13.44 -7.01
C LEU A 6 -14.72 13.07 -8.50
N GLY A 7 -15.71 12.28 -8.89
CA GLY A 7 -16.21 12.31 -10.25
C GLY A 7 -16.77 13.70 -10.50
N VAL A 8 -16.22 14.39 -11.50
CA VAL A 8 -16.77 15.63 -12.03
C VAL A 8 -18.12 15.29 -12.68
N LEU A 9 -19.17 15.35 -11.88
CA LEU A 9 -20.55 15.51 -12.32
C LEU A 9 -20.71 16.99 -12.66
N LEU A 10 -20.74 17.33 -13.96
CA LEU A 10 -21.34 18.59 -14.39
C LEU A 10 -22.82 18.59 -13.94
N PRO A 11 -23.30 19.60 -13.20
CA PRO A 11 -24.72 19.77 -13.02
C PRO A 11 -25.30 20.38 -14.29
N LEU A 12 -26.02 19.57 -15.09
CA LEU A 12 -27.04 20.11 -15.98
C LEU A 12 -28.21 20.52 -15.09
N SER A 13 -28.30 21.82 -14.79
CA SER A 13 -29.47 22.42 -14.18
C SER A 13 -30.68 22.30 -15.09
N LEU A 14 -31.76 21.77 -14.53
CA LEU A 14 -33.11 21.70 -15.06
C LEU A 14 -33.62 23.07 -15.51
N VAL A 15 -34.32 23.08 -16.64
CA VAL A 15 -35.13 24.19 -17.14
C VAL A 15 -36.24 24.49 -16.13
N ALA A 16 -36.22 25.70 -15.58
CA ALA A 16 -37.39 26.32 -14.97
C ALA A 16 -37.63 27.66 -15.69
N CYS A 17 -38.81 27.81 -16.28
CA CYS A 17 -39.27 29.03 -16.93
C CYS A 17 -39.19 30.22 -15.97
N VAL A 18 -38.42 31.26 -16.31
CA VAL A 18 -38.60 32.61 -15.77
C VAL A 18 -38.36 33.61 -16.91
N GLN A 19 -39.41 34.36 -17.26
CA GLN A 19 -39.32 35.57 -18.08
C GLN A 19 -38.57 36.66 -17.30
N ILE A 20 -37.56 37.27 -17.91
CA ILE A 20 -36.98 38.55 -17.43
C ILE A 20 -36.86 39.51 -18.62
N PRO A 21 -37.20 40.80 -18.46
CA PRO A 21 -37.50 41.72 -19.55
C PRO A 21 -36.25 42.31 -20.21
N SER A 22 -36.41 42.68 -21.48
CA SER A 22 -35.44 43.41 -22.29
C SER A 22 -35.16 44.80 -21.72
N ARG A 23 -33.89 45.07 -21.39
CA ARG A 23 -33.36 46.43 -21.31
C ARG A 23 -32.77 46.83 -22.65
N THR A 24 -33.28 47.94 -23.17
CA THR A 24 -32.87 48.62 -24.40
C THR A 24 -31.69 49.58 -24.15
N GLY A 25 -30.86 49.75 -25.18
CA GLY A 25 -29.81 50.78 -25.32
C GLY A 25 -28.47 50.38 -24.69
N GLY A 26 -27.34 50.38 -25.36
CA GLY A 26 -26.94 50.91 -26.66
C GLY A 26 -25.47 51.30 -26.53
N GLU A 27 -24.58 50.69 -27.30
CA GLU A 27 -23.43 51.30 -28.01
C GLU A 27 -22.50 50.20 -28.53
N SER A 28 -22.19 50.34 -29.81
CA SER A 28 -21.43 49.46 -30.67
C SER A 28 -19.96 49.41 -30.27
N SER A 29 -19.46 48.21 -29.96
CA SER A 29 -18.06 47.85 -30.19
C SER A 29 -18.04 46.70 -31.19
N GLU A 30 -17.13 46.80 -32.16
CA GLU A 30 -16.98 45.90 -33.30
C GLU A 30 -16.97 44.43 -32.85
N GLN A 31 -18.09 43.74 -33.11
CA GLN A 31 -18.13 42.29 -33.05
C GLN A 31 -17.20 41.75 -34.13
N ALA A 32 -16.08 41.19 -33.69
CA ALA A 32 -15.31 40.25 -34.48
C ALA A 32 -16.29 39.27 -35.14
N LYS A 33 -16.23 39.15 -36.48
CA LYS A 33 -17.06 38.23 -37.25
C LYS A 33 -16.80 36.79 -36.80
N VAL A 34 -17.52 36.33 -35.79
CA VAL A 34 -17.68 34.90 -35.50
C VAL A 34 -18.43 34.33 -36.69
N GLY A 35 -17.76 33.51 -37.50
CA GLY A 35 -18.38 32.85 -38.64
C GLY A 35 -19.61 32.09 -38.14
N GLN A 36 -20.81 32.50 -38.59
CA GLN A 36 -22.05 31.81 -38.25
C GLN A 36 -21.92 30.34 -38.66
N LEU A 37 -22.08 29.44 -37.67
CA LEU A 37 -22.09 28.00 -37.88
C LEU A 37 -23.18 27.67 -38.91
N LYS A 38 -22.77 27.24 -40.11
CA LYS A 38 -23.70 26.85 -41.17
C LYS A 38 -24.29 25.49 -40.83
N LEU A 39 -25.39 25.48 -40.09
CA LEU A 39 -26.14 24.27 -39.80
C LEU A 39 -26.66 23.65 -41.11
N PRO A 40 -26.61 22.32 -41.27
CA PRO A 40 -27.17 21.67 -42.45
C PRO A 40 -28.68 21.93 -42.51
N VAL A 41 -29.20 22.23 -43.70
CA VAL A 41 -30.64 22.33 -43.93
C VAL A 41 -31.20 20.91 -43.99
N GLN A 42 -31.51 20.36 -42.82
CA GLN A 42 -31.98 18.99 -42.68
C GLN A 42 -33.51 18.97 -42.66
N ARG A 43 -34.14 18.35 -43.67
CA ARG A 43 -35.58 18.08 -43.66
C ARG A 43 -35.86 16.97 -42.65
N LEU A 44 -36.80 17.20 -41.73
CA LEU A 44 -37.26 16.17 -40.81
C LEU A 44 -38.04 15.10 -41.59
N THR A 45 -37.44 13.94 -41.79
CA THR A 45 -38.09 12.80 -42.43
C THR A 45 -38.73 11.88 -41.38
N GLU A 46 -39.75 11.12 -41.77
CA GLU A 46 -40.40 10.15 -40.89
C GLU A 46 -39.39 9.15 -40.26
N PRO A 47 -38.40 8.59 -41.01
CA PRO A 47 -37.38 7.74 -40.40
C PRO A 47 -36.51 8.46 -39.36
N MET A 48 -36.15 9.72 -39.60
CA MET A 48 -35.34 10.50 -38.64
C MET A 48 -36.10 10.79 -37.35
N LEU A 49 -37.38 11.16 -37.46
CA LEU A 49 -38.22 11.39 -36.29
C LEU A 49 -38.42 10.10 -35.50
N PHE A 50 -38.64 8.98 -36.19
CA PHE A 50 -38.73 7.65 -35.58
C PHE A 50 -37.46 7.30 -34.82
N ASP A 51 -36.29 7.41 -35.45
CA ASP A 51 -35.00 7.11 -34.82
C ASP A 51 -34.76 8.01 -33.59
N PHE A 52 -35.06 9.30 -33.67
CA PHE A 52 -34.88 10.21 -32.52
C PHE A 52 -35.76 9.80 -31.33
N LEU A 53 -37.05 9.53 -31.56
CA LEU A 53 -37.97 9.09 -30.52
C LEU A 53 -37.60 7.73 -29.94
N LEU A 54 -37.15 6.80 -30.79
CA LEU A 54 -36.68 5.49 -30.35
C LEU A 54 -35.42 5.61 -29.48
N GLY A 55 -34.49 6.48 -29.86
CA GLY A 55 -33.28 6.77 -29.07
C GLY A 55 -33.59 7.34 -27.70
N GLU A 56 -34.47 8.35 -27.60
CA GLU A 56 -34.88 8.92 -26.31
C GLU A 56 -35.67 7.92 -25.44
N THR A 57 -36.55 7.13 -26.05
CA THR A 57 -37.30 6.08 -25.34
C THR A 57 -36.35 5.02 -24.78
N ALA A 58 -35.33 4.62 -25.56
CA ALA A 58 -34.32 3.68 -25.12
C ALA A 58 -33.53 4.23 -23.90
N LEU A 59 -33.13 5.50 -23.93
CA LEU A 59 -32.46 6.16 -22.78
C LEU A 59 -33.34 6.16 -21.53
N GLN A 60 -34.63 6.49 -21.66
CA GLN A 60 -35.56 6.50 -20.53
C GLN A 60 -35.75 5.11 -19.91
N ARG A 61 -35.61 4.04 -20.71
CA ARG A 61 -35.73 2.65 -20.26
C ARG A 61 -34.42 2.05 -19.77
N GLY A 62 -33.32 2.81 -19.79
CA GLY A 62 -31.99 2.33 -19.42
C GLY A 62 -31.26 1.55 -20.52
N GLU A 63 -31.87 1.43 -21.71
CA GLU A 63 -31.37 0.71 -22.88
C GLU A 63 -30.28 1.50 -23.61
N SER A 64 -29.19 1.74 -22.89
CA SER A 64 -28.14 2.70 -23.25
C SER A 64 -27.34 2.29 -24.50
N GLU A 65 -27.22 0.98 -24.75
CA GLU A 65 -26.57 0.44 -25.95
C GLU A 65 -27.37 0.69 -27.22
N ILE A 66 -28.68 0.43 -27.17
CA ILE A 66 -29.60 0.67 -28.28
C ILE A 66 -29.63 2.17 -28.59
N ALA A 67 -29.74 3.01 -27.56
CA ALA A 67 -29.71 4.47 -27.72
C ALA A 67 -28.41 4.95 -28.38
N THR A 68 -27.25 4.45 -27.94
CA THR A 68 -25.94 4.81 -28.52
C THR A 68 -25.87 4.46 -30.00
N GLY A 69 -26.31 3.26 -30.40
CA GLY A 69 -26.31 2.84 -31.80
C GLY A 69 -27.22 3.68 -32.68
N ILE A 70 -28.40 4.08 -32.18
CA ILE A 70 -29.33 4.97 -32.89
C ILE A 70 -28.71 6.37 -33.06
N TYR A 71 -28.21 6.96 -31.98
CA TYR A 71 -27.63 8.29 -32.01
C TYR A 71 -26.37 8.38 -32.87
N LEU A 72 -25.54 7.33 -32.90
CA LEU A 72 -24.41 7.24 -33.82
C LEU A 72 -24.87 7.28 -35.29
N ARG A 73 -25.91 6.52 -35.65
CA ARG A 73 -26.48 6.55 -37.01
C ARG A 73 -27.05 7.92 -37.36
N LEU A 74 -27.79 8.53 -36.43
CA LEU A 74 -28.35 9.87 -36.60
C LEU A 74 -27.25 10.90 -36.81
N ALA A 75 -26.17 10.86 -36.02
CA ALA A 75 -25.05 11.77 -36.19
C ALA A 75 -24.40 11.62 -37.58
N ARG A 76 -24.14 10.38 -38.02
CA ARG A 76 -23.57 10.09 -39.35
C ARG A 76 -24.46 10.55 -40.51
N SER A 77 -25.77 10.33 -40.42
CA SER A 77 -26.71 10.61 -41.52
C SER A 77 -27.10 12.08 -41.62
N THR A 78 -27.30 12.75 -40.48
CA THR A 78 -27.71 14.16 -40.44
C THR A 78 -26.54 15.11 -40.63
N ARG A 79 -25.34 14.69 -40.20
CA ARG A 79 -24.15 15.56 -40.14
C ARG A 79 -24.45 16.90 -39.45
N ASP A 80 -25.37 16.88 -38.47
CA ASP A 80 -25.72 18.06 -37.66
C ASP A 80 -24.88 18.04 -36.38
N PRO A 81 -24.11 19.11 -36.08
CA PRO A 81 -23.23 19.15 -34.91
C PRO A 81 -23.99 19.00 -33.59
N ARG A 82 -25.27 19.38 -33.51
CA ARG A 82 -26.10 19.20 -32.31
C ARG A 82 -26.43 17.72 -32.05
N ILE A 83 -26.63 16.96 -33.13
CA ILE A 83 -26.88 15.52 -33.05
C ILE A 83 -25.58 14.78 -32.73
N ALA A 84 -24.45 15.21 -33.32
CA ALA A 84 -23.13 14.67 -32.99
C ALA A 84 -22.77 14.91 -31.51
N GLN A 85 -23.07 16.11 -30.97
CA GLN A 85 -22.96 16.39 -29.53
C GLN A 85 -23.79 15.41 -28.71
N ARG A 86 -25.10 15.29 -29.00
CA ARG A 86 -26.00 14.40 -28.24
C ARG A 86 -25.52 12.95 -28.30
N ALA A 87 -25.06 12.49 -29.47
CA ALA A 87 -24.53 11.16 -29.65
C ALA A 87 -23.26 10.91 -28.82
N THR A 88 -22.37 11.91 -28.75
CA THR A 88 -21.18 11.88 -27.89
C THR A 88 -21.55 11.75 -26.41
N GLU A 89 -22.49 12.58 -25.94
CA GLU A 89 -22.97 12.55 -24.55
C GLU A 89 -23.60 11.20 -24.17
N VAL A 90 -24.43 10.65 -25.07
CA VAL A 90 -25.07 9.35 -24.89
C VAL A 90 -24.03 8.24 -24.81
N ALA A 91 -23.06 8.21 -25.73
CA ALA A 91 -22.02 7.20 -25.76
C ALA A 91 -21.10 7.26 -24.52
N LEU A 92 -20.75 8.47 -24.07
CA LEU A 92 -19.95 8.70 -22.85
C LEU A 92 -20.68 8.18 -21.60
N ARG A 93 -21.97 8.54 -21.43
CA ARG A 93 -22.79 8.05 -20.29
C ARG A 93 -22.96 6.53 -20.32
N SER A 94 -23.06 5.97 -21.52
CA SER A 94 -23.18 4.53 -21.76
C SER A 94 -21.85 3.77 -21.61
N ARG A 95 -20.75 4.48 -21.32
CA ARG A 95 -19.39 3.93 -21.19
C ARG A 95 -18.93 3.13 -22.42
N GLN A 96 -19.29 3.61 -23.61
CA GLN A 96 -18.92 3.00 -24.87
C GLN A 96 -17.82 3.84 -25.56
N PRO A 97 -16.53 3.50 -25.37
CA PRO A 97 -15.43 4.37 -25.77
C PRO A 97 -15.32 4.52 -27.30
N ALA A 98 -15.56 3.46 -28.07
CA ALA A 98 -15.45 3.52 -29.53
C ALA A 98 -16.53 4.42 -30.18
N PRO A 99 -17.84 4.24 -29.88
CA PRO A 99 -18.87 5.18 -30.35
C PRO A 99 -18.67 6.61 -29.83
N ALA A 100 -18.21 6.78 -28.59
CA ALA A 100 -17.95 8.10 -28.02
C ALA A 100 -16.83 8.82 -28.79
N LEU A 101 -15.72 8.13 -29.08
CA LEU A 101 -14.61 8.69 -29.83
C LEU A 101 -15.02 9.05 -31.26
N GLU A 102 -15.78 8.18 -31.92
CA GLU A 102 -16.25 8.44 -33.27
C GLU A 102 -17.18 9.65 -33.35
N THR A 103 -18.16 9.74 -32.44
CA THR A 103 -19.13 10.83 -32.41
C THR A 103 -18.49 12.15 -31.99
N ALA A 104 -17.51 12.13 -31.08
CA ALA A 104 -16.73 13.31 -30.71
C ALA A 104 -15.87 13.81 -31.88
N ALA A 105 -15.22 12.91 -32.62
CA ALA A 105 -14.45 13.27 -33.81
C ALA A 105 -15.35 13.89 -34.88
N LEU A 106 -16.52 13.30 -35.14
CA LEU A 106 -17.52 13.87 -36.05
C LEU A 106 -18.03 15.23 -35.57
N TRP A 107 -18.23 15.41 -34.26
CA TRP A 107 -18.64 16.70 -33.72
C TRP A 107 -17.59 17.79 -33.99
N VAL A 108 -16.29 17.50 -33.80
CA VAL A 108 -15.21 18.43 -34.14
C VAL A 108 -15.11 18.70 -35.63
N GLU A 109 -15.38 17.70 -36.48
CA GLU A 109 -15.41 17.86 -37.95
C GLU A 109 -16.51 18.85 -38.38
N LEU A 110 -17.70 18.72 -37.78
CA LEU A 110 -18.89 19.50 -38.13
C LEU A 110 -18.89 20.90 -37.52
N ASP A 111 -18.33 21.05 -36.32
CA ASP A 111 -18.11 22.34 -35.66
C ASP A 111 -16.65 22.45 -35.15
N PRO A 112 -15.71 22.88 -36.02
CA PRO A 112 -14.32 23.04 -35.63
C PRO A 112 -14.07 24.10 -34.55
N ASN A 113 -15.04 24.98 -34.26
CA ASN A 113 -14.91 26.04 -33.26
C ASN A 113 -15.54 25.66 -31.90
N ALA A 114 -16.23 24.52 -31.81
CA ALA A 114 -16.75 23.99 -30.56
C ALA A 114 -15.63 23.49 -29.64
N MET A 115 -15.27 24.29 -28.62
CA MET A 115 -14.23 23.92 -27.64
C MET A 115 -14.62 22.71 -26.81
N ASN A 116 -15.90 22.57 -26.45
CA ASN A 116 -16.42 21.39 -25.78
C ASN A 116 -16.30 20.10 -26.62
N ALA A 117 -16.49 20.20 -27.95
CA ALA A 117 -16.26 19.08 -28.86
C ALA A 117 -14.78 18.67 -28.85
N ARG A 118 -13.86 19.64 -28.94
CA ARG A 118 -12.42 19.40 -28.89
C ARG A 118 -11.99 18.80 -27.56
N GLN A 119 -12.53 19.30 -26.45
CA GLN A 119 -12.24 18.78 -25.11
C GLN A 119 -12.69 17.32 -24.97
N ALA A 120 -13.92 16.99 -25.41
CA ALA A 120 -14.41 15.62 -25.40
C ALA A 120 -13.54 14.69 -26.27
N ASN A 121 -13.23 15.13 -27.50
CA ASN A 121 -12.41 14.34 -28.42
C ASN A 121 -10.99 14.12 -27.90
N ALA A 122 -10.33 15.18 -27.40
CA ALA A 122 -8.99 15.09 -26.82
C ALA A 122 -8.96 14.14 -25.61
N ALA A 123 -9.95 14.24 -24.71
CA ALA A 123 -10.01 13.37 -23.55
C ALA A 123 -10.22 11.89 -23.92
N LEU A 124 -11.07 11.63 -24.93
CA LEU A 124 -11.28 10.28 -25.46
C LEU A 124 -10.03 9.73 -26.13
N LEU A 125 -9.35 10.53 -26.96
CA LEU A 125 -8.08 10.16 -27.60
C LEU A 125 -6.98 9.83 -26.57
N VAL A 126 -6.84 10.64 -25.52
CA VAL A 126 -5.92 10.37 -24.40
C VAL A 126 -6.30 9.07 -23.69
N SER A 127 -7.59 8.82 -23.47
CA SER A 127 -8.05 7.60 -22.77
C SER A 127 -7.76 6.29 -23.52
N VAL A 128 -7.53 6.38 -24.83
CA VAL A 128 -7.17 5.24 -25.70
C VAL A 128 -5.72 5.34 -26.21
N ASP A 129 -4.88 6.13 -25.53
CA ASP A 129 -3.45 6.32 -25.82
C ASP A 129 -3.12 6.81 -27.25
N ARG A 130 -4.07 7.48 -27.94
CA ARG A 130 -3.88 8.10 -29.26
C ARG A 130 -3.38 9.54 -29.14
N LEU A 131 -2.21 9.71 -28.51
CA LEU A 131 -1.67 11.01 -28.10
C LEU A 131 -1.32 11.94 -29.28
N ASP A 132 -0.84 11.37 -30.40
CA ASP A 132 -0.53 12.14 -31.61
C ASP A 132 -1.75 12.83 -32.21
N GLU A 133 -2.89 12.15 -32.18
CA GLU A 133 -4.16 12.72 -32.63
C GLU A 133 -4.76 13.67 -31.60
N ALA A 134 -4.53 13.45 -30.30
CA ALA A 134 -4.98 14.34 -29.24
C ALA A 134 -4.27 15.71 -29.29
N ARG A 135 -2.98 15.71 -29.65
CA ARG A 135 -2.08 16.87 -29.63
C ARG A 135 -2.67 18.14 -30.28
N PRO A 136 -3.10 18.15 -31.57
CA PRO A 136 -3.63 19.36 -32.19
C PRO A 136 -4.93 19.87 -31.52
N HIS A 137 -5.70 19.00 -30.88
CA HIS A 137 -6.86 19.42 -30.09
C HIS A 137 -6.43 20.11 -28.80
N LEU A 138 -5.44 19.54 -28.10
CA LEU A 138 -4.90 20.11 -26.85
C LEU A 138 -4.19 21.45 -27.10
N GLU A 139 -3.41 21.59 -28.17
CA GLU A 139 -2.78 22.86 -28.57
C GLU A 139 -3.83 23.96 -28.79
N ARG A 140 -4.91 23.62 -29.51
CA ARG A 140 -6.00 24.56 -29.79
C ARG A 140 -6.74 24.96 -28.52
N LEU A 141 -6.97 24.01 -27.62
CA LEU A 141 -7.60 24.26 -26.32
C LEU A 141 -6.74 25.22 -25.50
N LEU A 142 -5.46 24.91 -25.27
CA LEU A 142 -4.53 25.78 -24.52
C LEU A 142 -4.40 27.18 -25.14
N ALA A 143 -4.33 27.29 -26.46
CA ALA A 143 -4.26 28.59 -27.15
C ALA A 143 -5.54 29.44 -26.97
N SER A 144 -6.68 28.82 -26.65
CA SER A 144 -7.97 29.51 -26.49
C SER A 144 -8.25 30.00 -25.07
N GLU A 145 -7.49 29.54 -24.07
CA GLU A 145 -7.75 29.80 -22.65
C GLU A 145 -7.43 31.24 -22.21
N GLY A 146 -6.53 31.93 -22.91
CA GLY A 146 -6.09 33.29 -22.54
C GLY A 146 -5.61 33.34 -21.09
N ASN A 147 -6.35 34.06 -20.23
CA ASN A 147 -6.05 34.19 -18.79
C ASN A 147 -6.28 32.89 -17.98
N GLY A 148 -6.99 31.91 -18.54
CA GLY A 148 -7.24 30.60 -17.92
C GLY A 148 -6.10 29.58 -18.07
N ILE A 149 -5.00 29.95 -18.76
CA ILE A 149 -3.93 29.02 -19.13
C ILE A 149 -3.32 28.28 -17.93
N ASN A 150 -3.22 28.94 -16.78
CA ASN A 150 -2.71 28.35 -15.55
C ASN A 150 -3.55 27.12 -15.12
N GLU A 151 -4.87 27.29 -15.09
CA GLU A 151 -5.79 26.22 -14.72
C GLU A 151 -5.80 25.11 -15.77
N ALA A 152 -5.70 25.46 -17.05
CA ALA A 152 -5.67 24.50 -18.14
C ALA A 152 -4.48 23.53 -18.05
N PHE A 153 -3.28 24.00 -17.70
CA PHE A 153 -2.13 23.12 -17.45
C PHE A 153 -2.33 22.20 -16.24
N MET A 154 -2.99 22.68 -15.19
CA MET A 154 -3.33 21.85 -14.03
C MET A 154 -4.33 20.75 -14.40
N GLN A 155 -5.34 21.07 -15.21
CA GLN A 155 -6.31 20.10 -15.72
C GLN A 155 -5.67 19.09 -16.69
N LEU A 156 -4.73 19.55 -17.53
CA LEU A 156 -3.96 18.71 -18.45
C LEU A 156 -3.21 17.59 -17.71
N ASN A 157 -2.56 17.90 -16.58
CA ASN A 157 -1.88 16.91 -15.75
C ASN A 157 -2.85 15.82 -15.25
N GLY A 158 -4.04 16.21 -14.80
CA GLY A 158 -5.08 15.28 -14.38
C GLY A 158 -5.60 14.39 -15.50
N LEU A 159 -5.74 14.94 -16.72
CA LEU A 159 -6.20 14.20 -17.90
C LEU A 159 -5.18 13.13 -18.32
N LEU A 160 -3.90 13.50 -18.37
CA LEU A 160 -2.83 12.63 -18.87
C LEU A 160 -2.40 11.56 -17.86
N ALA A 161 -2.64 11.76 -16.55
CA ALA A 161 -2.23 10.82 -15.51
C ALA A 161 -2.73 9.37 -15.73
N ARG A 162 -3.86 9.20 -16.43
CA ARG A 162 -4.51 7.90 -16.69
C ARG A 162 -3.97 7.15 -17.91
N SER A 163 -3.26 7.82 -18.81
CA SER A 163 -2.69 7.20 -20.01
C SER A 163 -1.53 6.27 -19.64
N THR A 164 -1.32 5.20 -20.42
CA THR A 164 -0.36 4.14 -20.08
C THR A 164 1.05 4.44 -20.58
N ASP A 165 1.19 5.15 -21.70
CA ASP A 165 2.47 5.50 -22.33
C ASP A 165 3.11 6.73 -21.67
N LYS A 166 3.84 6.51 -20.57
CA LYS A 166 4.46 7.60 -19.79
C LYS A 166 5.53 8.40 -20.58
N PRO A 167 6.42 7.78 -21.37
CA PRO A 167 7.34 8.52 -22.24
C PRO A 167 6.63 9.42 -23.26
N ALA A 168 5.61 8.92 -23.96
CA ALA A 168 4.90 9.72 -24.95
C ALA A 168 4.13 10.89 -24.32
N ILE A 169 3.60 10.73 -23.10
CA ILE A 169 3.01 11.83 -22.33
C ILE A 169 4.05 12.92 -22.05
N LEU A 170 5.27 12.55 -21.64
CA LEU A 170 6.33 13.52 -21.39
C LEU A 170 6.64 14.34 -22.64
N GLU A 171 6.82 13.67 -23.78
CA GLU A 171 7.07 14.35 -25.06
C GLU A 171 5.92 15.30 -25.45
N LEU A 172 4.67 14.85 -25.27
CA LEU A 172 3.48 15.65 -25.52
C LEU A 172 3.44 16.90 -24.63
N VAL A 173 3.62 16.74 -23.31
CA VAL A 173 3.58 17.87 -22.37
C VAL A 173 4.72 18.84 -22.62
N GLN A 174 5.92 18.35 -22.92
CA GLN A 174 7.04 19.21 -23.34
C GLN A 174 6.68 20.00 -24.60
N HIS A 175 6.04 19.38 -25.59
CA HIS A 175 5.60 20.06 -26.81
C HIS A 175 4.58 21.17 -26.51
N LEU A 176 3.52 20.83 -25.76
CA LEU A 176 2.45 21.75 -25.38
C LEU A 176 2.95 22.93 -24.53
N SER A 177 4.04 22.74 -23.79
CA SER A 177 4.64 23.75 -22.92
C SER A 177 5.59 24.71 -23.63
N LYS A 178 6.10 24.38 -24.84
CA LYS A 178 7.05 25.23 -25.59
C LYS A 178 6.61 26.69 -25.76
N PRO A 179 5.33 27.00 -26.03
CA PRO A 179 4.88 28.39 -26.16
C PRO A 179 4.81 29.17 -24.83
N TYR A 180 5.00 28.50 -23.68
CA TYR A 180 4.76 29.05 -22.35
C TYR A 180 6.00 28.93 -21.43
N PRO A 181 7.19 29.43 -21.83
CA PRO A 181 8.45 29.23 -21.08
C PRO A 181 8.51 29.96 -19.73
N ASP A 182 7.68 30.99 -19.54
CA ASP A 182 7.64 31.76 -18.27
C ASP A 182 6.46 31.35 -17.38
N LEU A 183 5.73 30.28 -17.74
CA LEU A 183 4.58 29.80 -16.99
C LEU A 183 4.99 28.72 -15.97
N PRO A 184 4.85 28.96 -14.65
CA PRO A 184 5.17 27.97 -13.63
C PRO A 184 4.41 26.64 -13.83
N GLU A 185 3.13 26.71 -14.20
CA GLU A 185 2.27 25.55 -14.41
C GLU A 185 2.71 24.66 -15.58
N ALA A 186 3.33 25.23 -16.61
CA ALA A 186 3.90 24.46 -17.72
C ALA A 186 5.11 23.64 -17.23
N HIS A 187 6.05 24.27 -16.52
CA HIS A 187 7.18 23.58 -15.89
C HIS A 187 6.73 22.52 -14.88
N PHE A 188 5.72 22.83 -14.06
CA PHE A 188 5.12 21.85 -13.14
C PHE A 188 4.55 20.64 -13.90
N ALA A 189 3.82 20.86 -15.00
CA ALA A 189 3.26 19.78 -15.81
C ALA A 189 4.35 18.90 -16.44
N ILE A 190 5.43 19.49 -17.00
CA ILE A 190 6.57 18.73 -17.51
C ILE A 190 7.19 17.90 -16.40
N SER A 191 7.39 18.48 -15.22
CA SER A 191 7.98 17.78 -14.08
C SER A 191 7.15 16.56 -13.64
N GLN A 192 5.83 16.70 -13.57
CA GLN A 192 4.94 15.58 -13.23
C GLN A 192 4.99 14.48 -14.30
N ALA A 193 4.93 14.85 -15.58
CA ALA A 193 5.04 13.89 -16.68
C ALA A 193 6.39 13.14 -16.64
N ALA A 194 7.48 13.86 -16.37
CA ALA A 194 8.82 13.30 -16.25
C ALA A 194 8.95 12.35 -15.07
N TRP A 195 8.34 12.69 -13.93
CA TRP A 195 8.28 11.82 -12.75
C TRP A 195 7.64 10.47 -13.07
N PHE A 196 6.46 10.47 -13.72
CA PHE A 196 5.79 9.23 -14.11
C PHE A 196 6.51 8.46 -15.21
N ALA A 197 7.28 9.15 -16.07
CA ALA A 197 8.15 8.54 -17.07
C ALA A 197 9.50 8.04 -16.50
N ASN A 198 9.71 8.13 -15.17
CA ASN A 198 10.97 7.82 -14.49
C ASN A 198 12.18 8.65 -14.96
N GLN A 199 11.94 9.82 -15.55
CA GLN A 199 12.95 10.79 -15.99
C GLN A 199 13.23 11.80 -14.87
N PHE A 200 13.86 11.35 -13.79
CA PHE A 200 13.97 12.11 -12.55
C PHE A 200 14.80 13.40 -12.66
N ASP A 201 15.82 13.43 -13.51
CA ASP A 201 16.64 14.62 -13.74
C ASP A 201 15.83 15.76 -14.36
N ILE A 202 14.99 15.41 -15.34
CA ILE A 202 14.04 16.35 -15.97
C ILE A 202 13.01 16.81 -14.94
N ALA A 203 12.43 15.86 -14.18
CA ALA A 203 11.46 16.18 -13.15
C ALA A 203 12.00 17.19 -12.13
N LEU A 204 13.25 17.01 -11.69
CA LEU A 204 13.93 17.88 -10.74
C LEU A 204 14.20 19.27 -11.32
N ALA A 205 14.75 19.35 -12.53
CA ALA A 205 15.10 20.61 -13.18
C ALA A 205 13.86 21.48 -13.40
N GLU A 206 12.79 20.89 -13.94
CA GLU A 206 11.55 21.57 -14.27
C GLU A 206 10.79 22.04 -13.02
N MET A 207 10.76 21.22 -11.95
CA MET A 207 10.12 21.66 -10.69
C MET A 207 10.89 22.80 -10.02
N LYS A 208 12.23 22.80 -10.09
CA LYS A 208 13.05 23.92 -9.61
C LYS A 208 12.73 25.19 -10.40
N GLN A 209 12.55 25.09 -11.72
CA GLN A 209 12.20 26.23 -12.55
C GLN A 209 10.78 26.74 -12.25
N ALA A 210 9.81 25.85 -12.02
CA ALA A 210 8.46 26.23 -11.59
C ALA A 210 8.48 27.05 -10.29
N LEU A 211 9.30 26.64 -9.31
CA LEU A 211 9.48 27.40 -8.06
C LEU A 211 10.34 28.66 -8.23
N ALA A 212 11.28 28.71 -9.18
CA ALA A 212 12.00 29.94 -9.47
C ALA A 212 11.05 31.03 -10.01
N LEU A 213 10.10 30.65 -10.87
CA LEU A 213 9.08 31.54 -11.41
C LEU A 213 7.99 31.90 -10.40
N ARG A 214 7.62 30.98 -9.50
CA ARG A 214 6.67 31.21 -8.41
C ARG A 214 7.19 30.64 -7.07
N PRO A 215 8.05 31.39 -6.34
CA PRO A 215 8.71 30.91 -5.13
C PRO A 215 7.76 30.51 -3.98
N ASN A 216 6.57 31.10 -3.94
CA ASN A 216 5.59 30.89 -2.88
C ASN A 216 4.55 29.79 -3.23
N TRP A 217 4.85 28.93 -4.20
CA TRP A 217 3.92 27.89 -4.65
C TRP A 217 4.03 26.61 -3.82
N GLU A 218 3.20 26.53 -2.79
CA GLU A 218 3.19 25.42 -1.83
C GLU A 218 3.11 24.03 -2.47
N THR A 219 2.22 23.85 -3.46
CA THR A 219 2.09 22.58 -4.18
C THR A 219 3.39 22.17 -4.86
N ALA A 220 4.06 23.09 -5.57
CA ALA A 220 5.31 22.79 -6.25
C ALA A 220 6.43 22.43 -5.26
N ALA A 221 6.49 23.08 -4.09
CA ALA A 221 7.44 22.73 -3.03
C ALA A 221 7.24 21.30 -2.51
N ILE A 222 5.99 20.89 -2.25
CA ILE A 222 5.68 19.51 -1.84
C ILE A 222 6.15 18.48 -2.88
N TYR A 223 5.96 18.76 -4.18
CA TYR A 223 6.43 17.84 -5.21
C TYR A 223 7.94 17.86 -5.39
N LEU A 224 8.60 19.02 -5.28
CA LEU A 224 10.07 19.10 -5.31
C LEU A 224 10.69 18.28 -4.19
N GLY A 225 10.19 18.40 -2.96
CA GLY A 225 10.68 17.62 -1.83
C GLY A 225 10.49 16.11 -2.02
N ARG A 226 9.39 15.66 -2.64
CA ARG A 226 9.20 14.24 -3.00
C ARG A 226 10.19 13.76 -4.07
N ILE A 227 10.47 14.60 -5.07
CA ILE A 227 11.46 14.30 -6.11
C ILE A 227 12.85 14.17 -5.48
N LEU A 228 13.23 15.10 -4.61
CA LEU A 228 14.48 15.07 -3.87
C LEU A 228 14.60 13.84 -2.97
N GLN A 229 13.53 13.45 -2.28
CA GLN A 229 13.55 12.31 -1.34
C GLN A 229 13.98 11.02 -2.03
N ARG A 230 13.58 10.84 -3.30
CA ARG A 230 13.98 9.66 -4.08
C ARG A 230 15.50 9.59 -4.31
N ALA A 231 16.17 10.74 -4.46
CA ALA A 231 17.61 10.79 -4.61
C ALA A 231 18.32 10.75 -3.24
N SER A 232 17.82 11.51 -2.28
CA SER A 232 18.38 11.61 -0.93
C SER A 232 17.36 12.18 0.04
N GLY A 233 17.04 11.42 1.09
CA GLY A 233 16.19 11.87 2.19
C GLY A 233 16.73 13.14 2.86
N SER A 234 18.05 13.24 3.04
CA SER A 234 18.68 14.43 3.65
C SER A 234 18.55 15.68 2.78
N ALA A 235 18.67 15.56 1.45
CA ALA A 235 18.47 16.69 0.54
C ALA A 235 17.03 17.22 0.57
N ALA A 236 16.05 16.31 0.68
CA ALA A 236 14.65 16.69 0.82
C ALA A 236 14.35 17.36 2.18
N ILE A 237 14.97 16.88 3.26
CA ILE A 237 14.87 17.47 4.60
C ILE A 237 15.41 18.91 4.60
N GLU A 238 16.60 19.11 4.02
CA GLU A 238 17.23 20.43 3.91
C GLU A 238 16.36 21.39 3.10
N PHE A 239 15.89 20.96 1.92
CA PHE A 239 15.00 21.75 1.08
C PHE A 239 13.72 22.19 1.83
N TYR A 240 13.01 21.26 2.48
CA TYR A 240 11.78 21.63 3.20
C TYR A 240 12.03 22.56 4.37
N LYS A 241 13.16 22.38 5.07
CA LYS A 241 13.57 23.27 6.15
C LYS A 241 13.76 24.70 5.63
N GLU A 242 14.58 24.89 4.59
CA GLU A 242 14.83 26.20 3.98
C GLU A 242 13.55 26.86 3.44
N TYR A 243 12.71 26.07 2.78
CA TYR A 243 11.43 26.55 2.26
C TYR A 243 10.51 27.04 3.39
N LEU A 244 10.41 26.30 4.50
CA LEU A 244 9.57 26.68 5.63
C LEU A 244 10.18 27.80 6.50
N ASP A 245 11.49 28.01 6.44
CA ASP A 245 12.14 29.18 7.04
C ASP A 245 11.74 30.46 6.28
N SER A 246 11.63 30.38 4.96
CA SER A 246 11.15 31.49 4.10
C SER A 246 9.63 31.66 4.14
N TYR A 247 8.90 30.55 4.28
CA TYR A 247 7.44 30.52 4.21
C TYR A 247 6.81 29.76 5.39
N PRO A 248 6.86 30.32 6.61
CA PRO A 248 6.47 29.61 7.83
C PRO A 248 4.97 29.31 7.96
N LYS A 249 4.10 29.85 7.11
CA LYS A 249 2.65 29.62 7.17
C LYS A 249 2.14 28.52 6.23
N TYR A 250 3.03 27.88 5.47
CA TYR A 250 2.67 26.82 4.53
C TYR A 250 2.57 25.46 5.24
N ASN A 251 1.38 25.20 5.78
CA ASN A 251 1.10 24.03 6.60
C ASN A 251 1.05 22.72 5.82
N ASP A 252 0.62 22.71 4.57
CA ASP A 252 0.62 21.48 3.77
C ASP A 252 2.05 21.05 3.48
N THR A 253 2.95 22.01 3.23
CA THR A 253 4.40 21.75 3.15
C THR A 253 4.96 21.29 4.49
N ARG A 254 4.55 21.91 5.60
CA ARG A 254 4.97 21.48 6.95
C ARG A 254 4.51 20.06 7.27
N VAL A 255 3.32 19.65 6.83
CA VAL A 255 2.85 18.25 6.94
C VAL A 255 3.72 17.32 6.10
N ALA A 256 4.04 17.69 4.85
CA ALA A 256 4.92 16.90 4.00
C ALA A 256 6.32 16.74 4.62
N TYR A 257 6.87 17.81 5.18
CA TYR A 257 8.15 17.82 5.88
C TYR A 257 8.13 16.92 7.13
N ALA A 258 7.11 17.05 7.98
CA ALA A 258 6.98 16.24 9.19
C ALA A 258 6.85 14.75 8.87
N ARG A 259 6.12 14.39 7.80
CA ARG A 259 6.02 12.99 7.33
C ARG A 259 7.35 12.45 6.81
N LEU A 260 8.10 13.26 6.07
CA LEU A 260 9.45 12.89 5.62
C LEU A 260 10.36 12.62 6.83
N LEU A 261 10.38 13.52 7.80
CA LEU A 261 11.15 13.34 9.03
C LEU A 261 10.77 12.05 9.78
N THR A 262 9.47 11.72 9.86
CA THR A 262 9.02 10.44 10.44
C THR A 262 9.53 9.23 9.66
N ALA A 263 9.46 9.25 8.32
CA ALA A 263 9.90 8.15 7.47
C ALA A 263 11.42 7.90 7.59
N GLU A 264 12.20 8.97 7.70
CA GLU A 264 13.65 8.95 7.91
C GLU A 264 14.03 8.79 9.41
N LYS A 265 13.06 8.48 10.29
CA LYS A 265 13.23 8.25 11.73
C LYS A 265 13.77 9.43 12.54
N HIS A 266 13.67 10.65 12.01
CA HIS A 266 13.95 11.90 12.71
C HIS A 266 12.76 12.31 13.62
N TYR A 267 12.37 11.43 14.55
CA TYR A 267 11.12 11.55 15.32
C TYR A 267 11.04 12.83 16.15
N LEU A 268 12.15 13.29 16.73
CA LEU A 268 12.17 14.52 17.52
C LEU A 268 11.82 15.74 16.66
N GLN A 269 12.47 15.88 15.51
CA GLN A 269 12.21 16.98 14.57
C GLN A 269 10.81 16.88 13.97
N ALA A 270 10.34 15.66 13.65
CA ALA A 270 8.97 15.45 13.18
C ALA A 270 7.95 15.96 14.21
N ARG A 271 8.17 15.61 15.50
CA ARG A 271 7.30 16.02 16.61
C ARG A 271 7.24 17.54 16.74
N GLU A 272 8.37 18.23 16.63
CA GLU A 272 8.41 19.71 16.65
C GLU A 272 7.58 20.32 15.51
N GLN A 273 7.65 19.77 14.30
CA GLN A 273 6.87 20.29 13.18
C GLN A 273 5.36 20.05 13.36
N PHE A 274 4.95 18.88 13.86
CA PHE A 274 3.54 18.64 14.20
C PHE A 274 3.05 19.50 15.37
N GLN A 275 3.91 19.80 16.35
CA GLN A 275 3.57 20.74 17.42
C GLN A 275 3.34 22.17 16.89
N LYS A 276 4.14 22.63 15.92
CA LYS A 276 3.89 23.91 15.23
C LYS A 276 2.54 23.92 14.52
N LEU A 277 2.18 22.84 13.82
CA LEU A 277 0.86 22.70 13.19
C LEU A 277 -0.28 22.73 14.23
N LEU A 278 -0.06 22.13 15.40
CA LEU A 278 -1.05 22.09 16.47
C LEU A 278 -1.33 23.48 17.08
N MET A 279 -0.34 24.38 17.11
CA MET A 279 -0.53 25.75 17.63
C MET A 279 -1.55 26.55 16.81
N GLU A 280 -1.70 26.26 15.51
CA GLU A 280 -2.66 26.95 14.65
C GLU A 280 -4.07 26.35 14.73
N ASN A 281 -4.17 25.04 14.99
CA ASN A 281 -5.44 24.36 15.22
C ASN A 281 -5.33 23.36 16.38
N LEU A 282 -5.59 23.87 17.58
CA LEU A 282 -5.46 23.13 18.84
C LEU A 282 -6.43 21.93 18.95
N ALA A 283 -7.47 21.84 18.12
CA ALA A 283 -8.48 20.78 18.18
C ALA A 283 -8.36 19.76 17.02
N ASN A 284 -7.25 19.77 16.28
CA ASN A 284 -7.05 18.79 15.20
C ASN A 284 -6.61 17.43 15.76
N ALA A 285 -7.57 16.50 15.88
CA ALA A 285 -7.35 15.16 16.41
C ALA A 285 -6.28 14.35 15.63
N ASP A 286 -6.19 14.49 14.31
CA ASP A 286 -5.19 13.78 13.51
C ASP A 286 -3.76 14.26 13.83
N ILE A 287 -3.56 15.56 14.04
CA ILE A 287 -2.27 16.13 14.43
C ILE A 287 -1.90 15.74 15.86
N ILE A 288 -2.85 15.80 16.80
CA ILE A 288 -2.63 15.37 18.19
C ILE A 288 -2.25 13.89 18.23
N LEU A 289 -2.93 13.04 17.45
CA LEU A 289 -2.59 11.63 17.30
C LEU A 289 -1.16 11.44 16.78
N ALA A 290 -0.76 12.19 15.75
CA ALA A 290 0.61 12.14 15.23
C ALA A 290 1.66 12.52 16.28
N VAL A 291 1.42 13.58 17.07
CA VAL A 291 2.30 13.98 18.19
C VAL A 291 2.37 12.87 19.25
N GLY A 292 1.25 12.23 19.58
CA GLY A 292 1.20 11.12 20.52
C GLY A 292 2.00 9.89 20.05
N LEU A 293 1.83 9.50 18.79
CA LEU A 293 2.57 8.39 18.17
C LEU A 293 4.09 8.66 18.15
N LEU A 294 4.50 9.86 17.75
CA LEU A 294 5.91 10.25 17.75
C LEU A 294 6.50 10.28 19.17
N SER A 295 5.71 10.70 20.16
CA SER A 295 6.14 10.68 21.56
C SER A 295 6.31 9.24 22.05
N MET A 296 5.43 8.32 21.65
CA MET A 296 5.56 6.89 21.95
C MET A 296 6.83 6.27 21.34
N GLU A 297 7.17 6.60 20.08
CA GLU A 297 8.42 6.16 19.44
C GLU A 297 9.67 6.70 20.16
N LEU A 298 9.58 7.94 20.66
CA LEU A 298 10.62 8.57 21.49
C LEU A 298 10.65 8.04 22.93
N ARG A 299 9.76 7.10 23.29
CA ARG A 299 9.57 6.56 24.65
C ARG A 299 9.17 7.62 25.70
N ASP A 300 8.68 8.75 25.22
CA ASP A 300 8.07 9.81 26.03
C ASP A 300 6.60 9.43 26.27
N TYR A 301 6.40 8.43 27.11
CA TYR A 301 5.11 7.78 27.33
C TYR A 301 4.10 8.72 28.01
N ASP A 302 4.56 9.65 28.85
CA ASP A 302 3.70 10.64 29.49
C ASP A 302 3.09 11.61 28.46
N ALA A 303 3.93 12.13 27.55
CA ALA A 303 3.44 12.98 26.47
C ALA A 303 2.53 12.21 25.50
N ALA A 304 2.87 10.94 25.20
CA ALA A 304 2.05 10.10 24.35
C ALA A 304 0.66 9.85 24.95
N GLU A 305 0.60 9.47 26.23
CA GLU A 305 -0.64 9.24 26.98
C GLU A 305 -1.52 10.49 27.01
N MET A 306 -0.93 11.65 27.34
CA MET A 306 -1.65 12.92 27.38
C MET A 306 -2.28 13.25 26.02
N ASN A 307 -1.54 13.10 24.92
CA ASN A 307 -2.05 13.37 23.58
C ASN A 307 -3.14 12.37 23.18
N PHE A 308 -2.96 11.07 23.45
CA PHE A 308 -3.99 10.06 23.13
C PHE A 308 -5.29 10.27 23.92
N LYS A 309 -5.21 10.60 25.20
CA LYS A 309 -6.40 10.96 25.98
C LYS A 309 -7.12 12.17 25.39
N ARG A 310 -6.38 13.20 25.01
CA ARG A 310 -6.94 14.38 24.32
C ARG A 310 -7.61 14.02 22.98
N VAL A 311 -7.06 13.09 22.20
CA VAL A 311 -7.73 12.61 20.97
C VAL A 311 -9.09 11.97 21.29
N LEU A 312 -9.18 11.19 22.38
CA LEU A 312 -10.44 10.56 22.79
C LEU A 312 -11.50 11.57 23.27
N GLU A 313 -11.10 12.74 23.73
CA GLU A 313 -12.01 13.84 24.11
C GLU A 313 -12.62 14.55 22.90
N LEU A 314 -12.04 14.41 21.70
CA LEU A 314 -12.42 15.12 20.47
C LEU A 314 -13.34 14.32 19.53
N ASP A 315 -14.04 13.30 20.04
CA ASP A 315 -14.91 12.40 19.26
C ASP A 315 -14.24 11.87 17.97
N TYR A 316 -12.99 11.42 18.12
CA TYR A 316 -12.20 10.93 16.99
C TYR A 316 -12.87 9.71 16.34
N ARG A 317 -12.97 9.73 15.00
CA ARG A 317 -13.65 8.71 14.17
C ARG A 317 -13.27 7.26 14.45
N GLU A 318 -12.06 7.01 14.93
CA GLU A 318 -11.54 5.67 15.22
C GLU A 318 -10.96 5.61 16.64
N PRO A 319 -11.79 5.64 17.70
CA PRO A 319 -11.28 5.69 19.07
C PRO A 319 -10.57 4.38 19.46
N GLY A 320 -10.90 3.27 18.80
CA GLY A 320 -10.29 1.96 19.02
C GLY A 320 -8.78 1.95 18.78
N VAL A 321 -8.28 2.67 17.76
CA VAL A 321 -6.83 2.72 17.50
C VAL A 321 -6.09 3.47 18.61
N VAL A 322 -6.69 4.54 19.14
CA VAL A 322 -6.12 5.34 20.22
C VAL A 322 -6.08 4.55 21.53
N ARG A 323 -7.17 3.82 21.83
CA ARG A 323 -7.27 2.92 23.00
C ARG A 323 -6.24 1.78 22.93
N PHE A 324 -5.99 1.22 21.75
CA PHE A 324 -4.95 0.22 21.54
C PHE A 324 -3.55 0.78 21.86
N TYR A 325 -3.23 1.98 21.38
CA TYR A 325 -1.93 2.60 21.69
C TYR A 325 -1.78 2.96 23.17
N LEU A 326 -2.84 3.45 23.82
CA LEU A 326 -2.87 3.65 25.27
C LEU A 326 -2.58 2.34 26.01
N ALA A 327 -3.24 1.24 25.64
CA ALA A 327 -2.98 -0.07 26.22
C ALA A 327 -1.51 -0.50 26.07
N GLY A 328 -0.93 -0.27 24.89
CA GLY A 328 0.48 -0.54 24.62
C GLY A 328 1.44 0.27 25.49
N ILE A 329 1.13 1.55 25.77
CA ILE A 329 1.89 2.38 26.71
C ILE A 329 1.86 1.74 28.10
N TYR A 330 0.67 1.45 28.63
CA TYR A 330 0.54 0.89 29.98
C TYR A 330 1.25 -0.46 30.09
N GLU A 331 1.18 -1.30 29.06
CA GLU A 331 1.90 -2.57 29.02
C GLU A 331 3.41 -2.38 29.04
N LYS A 332 3.95 -1.42 28.25
CA LYS A 332 5.38 -1.09 28.26
C LYS A 332 5.85 -0.52 29.60
N THR A 333 5.00 0.24 30.29
CA THR A 333 5.28 0.77 31.63
C THR A 333 4.93 -0.21 32.76
N GLN A 334 4.64 -1.48 32.45
CA GLN A 334 4.34 -2.55 33.40
C GLN A 334 3.07 -2.34 34.26
N GLN A 335 2.17 -1.45 33.82
CA GLN A 335 0.87 -1.21 34.44
C GLN A 335 -0.17 -2.18 33.86
N THR A 336 0.00 -3.47 34.16
CA THR A 336 -0.71 -4.58 33.52
C THR A 336 -2.23 -4.43 33.60
N GLU A 337 -2.79 -4.08 34.76
CA GLU A 337 -4.23 -3.94 34.97
C GLU A 337 -4.81 -2.81 34.12
N ALA A 338 -4.08 -1.70 33.98
CA ALA A 338 -4.50 -0.57 33.14
C ALA A 338 -4.44 -0.96 31.66
N ALA A 339 -3.37 -1.63 31.23
CA ALA A 339 -3.23 -2.13 29.86
C ALA A 339 -4.38 -3.06 29.47
N MET A 340 -4.72 -4.00 30.35
CA MET A 340 -5.83 -4.93 30.15
C MET A 340 -7.17 -4.20 30.00
N LYS A 341 -7.46 -3.21 30.84
CA LYS A 341 -8.68 -2.39 30.73
C LYS A 341 -8.75 -1.65 29.40
N TRP A 342 -7.65 -1.06 28.94
CA TRP A 342 -7.63 -0.35 27.66
C TRP A 342 -7.78 -1.28 26.46
N TYR A 343 -7.08 -2.43 26.43
CA TYR A 343 -7.27 -3.43 25.38
C TYR A 343 -8.72 -3.92 25.32
N LEU A 344 -9.33 -4.23 26.47
CA LEU A 344 -10.72 -4.67 26.54
C LEU A 344 -11.72 -3.59 26.08
N SER A 345 -11.38 -2.31 26.28
CA SER A 345 -12.22 -1.18 25.86
C SER A 345 -12.27 -0.97 24.34
N VAL A 346 -11.42 -1.65 23.56
CA VAL A 346 -11.51 -1.67 22.11
C VAL A 346 -12.60 -2.66 21.71
N THR A 347 -13.71 -2.14 21.14
CA THR A 347 -14.92 -2.93 20.85
C THR A 347 -15.20 -3.10 19.36
N SER A 348 -14.50 -2.37 18.48
CA SER A 348 -14.70 -2.40 17.02
C SER A 348 -13.48 -1.87 16.26
N GLY A 349 -13.52 -2.01 14.93
CA GLY A 349 -12.46 -1.57 14.03
C GLY A 349 -11.27 -2.54 13.94
N ASP A 350 -10.28 -2.17 13.15
CA ASP A 350 -9.14 -3.05 12.82
C ASP A 350 -8.30 -3.46 14.03
N GLN A 351 -8.31 -2.66 15.09
CA GLN A 351 -7.60 -2.96 16.34
C GLN A 351 -8.38 -3.81 17.33
N TYR A 352 -9.65 -4.16 17.05
CA TYR A 352 -10.45 -5.01 17.93
C TYR A 352 -9.78 -6.35 18.20
N LEU A 353 -9.58 -7.16 17.16
CA LEU A 353 -9.01 -8.50 17.30
C LEU A 353 -7.58 -8.48 17.89
N PRO A 354 -6.64 -7.62 17.42
CA PRO A 354 -5.34 -7.47 18.07
C PRO A 354 -5.44 -7.14 19.57
N SER A 355 -6.36 -6.25 19.97
CA SER A 355 -6.54 -5.86 21.37
C SER A 355 -7.02 -7.03 22.22
N GLN A 356 -8.01 -7.79 21.75
CA GLN A 356 -8.54 -8.94 22.49
C GLN A 356 -7.49 -10.06 22.62
N ILE A 357 -6.67 -10.28 21.58
CA ILE A 357 -5.53 -11.21 21.66
C ILE A 357 -4.51 -10.75 22.71
N ARG A 358 -4.14 -9.46 22.72
CA ARG A 358 -3.21 -8.92 23.73
C ARG A 358 -3.78 -9.00 25.15
N TYR A 359 -5.07 -8.77 25.32
CA TYR A 359 -5.75 -8.98 26.59
C TYR A 359 -5.63 -10.44 27.07
N ALA A 360 -5.87 -11.42 26.19
CA ALA A 360 -5.69 -12.84 26.51
C ALA A 360 -4.24 -13.20 26.88
N VAL A 361 -3.25 -12.64 26.17
CA VAL A 361 -1.82 -12.82 26.52
C VAL A 361 -1.53 -12.29 27.92
N LEU A 362 -2.04 -11.12 28.29
CA LEU A 362 -1.85 -10.57 29.63
C LEU A 362 -2.56 -11.41 30.71
N LEU A 363 -3.75 -11.96 30.43
CA LEU A 363 -4.40 -12.93 31.32
C LEU A 363 -3.54 -14.18 31.55
N ALA A 364 -2.98 -14.75 30.49
CA ALA A 364 -2.12 -15.94 30.58
C ALA A 364 -0.86 -15.66 31.41
N LYS A 365 -0.23 -14.48 31.24
CA LYS A 365 0.92 -14.04 32.06
C LYS A 365 0.59 -13.88 33.55
N GLN A 366 -0.68 -13.64 33.90
CA GLN A 366 -1.15 -13.64 35.28
C GLN A 366 -1.48 -15.06 35.81
N GLY A 367 -1.14 -16.11 35.05
CA GLY A 367 -1.44 -17.51 35.39
C GLY A 367 -2.86 -17.95 35.03
N LYS A 368 -3.67 -17.08 34.41
CA LYS A 368 -5.08 -17.35 34.08
C LYS A 368 -5.24 -17.91 32.67
N ILE A 369 -4.47 -18.95 32.35
CA ILE A 369 -4.44 -19.54 31.01
C ILE A 369 -5.81 -20.04 30.55
N THR A 370 -6.60 -20.64 31.45
CA THR A 370 -7.94 -21.13 31.11
C THR A 370 -8.89 -20.00 30.71
N GLU A 371 -8.88 -18.89 31.46
CA GLU A 371 -9.68 -17.70 31.15
C GLU A 371 -9.23 -17.04 29.84
N ALA A 372 -7.91 -16.95 29.62
CA ALA A 372 -7.34 -16.40 28.38
C ALA A 372 -7.80 -17.19 27.14
N ARG A 373 -7.77 -18.53 27.21
CA ARG A 373 -8.23 -19.39 26.13
C ARG A 373 -9.72 -19.28 25.90
N GLN A 374 -10.52 -19.30 26.97
CA GLN A 374 -11.97 -19.12 26.88
C GLN A 374 -12.31 -17.79 26.21
N HIS A 375 -11.59 -16.72 26.54
CA HIS A 375 -11.76 -15.42 25.91
C HIS A 375 -11.53 -15.49 24.39
N LEU A 376 -10.41 -16.07 23.94
CA LEU A 376 -10.11 -16.20 22.51
C LEU A 376 -11.16 -17.03 21.76
N GLN A 377 -11.61 -18.14 22.35
CA GLN A 377 -12.58 -19.05 21.73
C GLN A 377 -13.98 -18.44 21.58
N GLN A 378 -14.33 -17.42 22.38
CA GLN A 378 -15.61 -16.71 22.32
C GLN A 378 -15.62 -15.58 21.28
N LEU A 379 -14.46 -15.17 20.76
CA LEU A 379 -14.39 -14.08 19.80
C LEU A 379 -14.97 -14.51 18.45
N PRO A 380 -15.81 -13.67 17.83
CA PRO A 380 -16.32 -13.96 16.50
C PRO A 380 -15.19 -13.86 15.47
N ALA A 381 -15.04 -14.87 14.63
CA ALA A 381 -14.17 -14.83 13.47
C ALA A 381 -15.01 -14.62 12.22
N THR A 382 -14.81 -13.51 11.50
CA THR A 382 -15.60 -13.18 10.30
C THR A 382 -14.92 -13.58 8.99
N SER A 383 -13.74 -14.17 9.06
CA SER A 383 -12.96 -14.63 7.91
C SER A 383 -11.96 -15.71 8.32
N ASP A 384 -11.47 -16.50 7.36
CA ASP A 384 -10.45 -17.52 7.59
C ASP A 384 -9.17 -16.94 8.19
N LEU A 385 -8.77 -15.74 7.76
CA LEU A 385 -7.61 -15.03 8.32
C LEU A 385 -7.79 -14.73 9.82
N GLN A 386 -8.97 -14.28 10.24
CA GLN A 386 -9.24 -14.04 11.66
C GLN A 386 -9.33 -15.34 12.46
N SER A 387 -9.96 -16.37 11.89
CA SER A 387 -10.03 -17.71 12.48
C SER A 387 -8.63 -18.27 12.74
N ALA A 388 -7.75 -18.25 11.73
CA ALA A 388 -6.38 -18.71 11.86
C ALA A 388 -5.59 -17.90 12.91
N ARG A 389 -5.73 -16.56 12.93
CA ARG A 389 -5.09 -15.71 13.94
C ARG A 389 -5.50 -16.07 15.37
N LEU A 390 -6.77 -16.36 15.61
CA LEU A 390 -7.24 -16.78 16.94
C LEU A 390 -6.69 -18.15 17.35
N ILE A 391 -6.65 -19.10 16.41
CA ILE A 391 -6.10 -20.44 16.65
C ILE A 391 -4.60 -20.35 16.97
N ILE A 392 -3.84 -19.58 16.19
CA ILE A 392 -2.40 -19.36 16.40
C ILE A 392 -2.16 -18.65 17.74
N ALA A 393 -2.95 -17.64 18.06
CA ALA A 393 -2.87 -16.97 19.36
C ALA A 393 -3.11 -17.96 20.51
N GLU A 394 -4.15 -18.80 20.44
CA GLU A 394 -4.42 -19.82 21.47
C GLU A 394 -3.27 -20.83 21.58
N ALA A 395 -2.75 -21.31 20.45
CA ALA A 395 -1.61 -22.22 20.40
C ALA A 395 -0.35 -21.60 21.02
N GLN A 396 -0.11 -20.30 20.81
CA GLN A 396 1.02 -19.60 21.42
C GLN A 396 0.88 -19.49 22.94
N LEU A 397 -0.33 -19.19 23.45
CA LEU A 397 -0.57 -19.18 24.91
C LEU A 397 -0.27 -20.54 25.55
N LEU A 398 -0.67 -21.63 24.88
CA LEU A 398 -0.42 -22.99 25.34
C LEU A 398 1.07 -23.37 25.27
N ARG A 399 1.78 -22.92 24.23
CA ARG A 399 3.22 -23.14 24.09
C ARG A 399 4.01 -22.47 25.23
N GLU A 400 3.65 -21.23 25.58
CA GLU A 400 4.26 -20.54 26.73
C GLU A 400 3.98 -21.23 28.07
N ALA A 401 2.86 -21.96 28.16
CA ALA A 401 2.52 -22.79 29.32
C ALA A 401 3.16 -24.19 29.30
N GLY A 402 3.92 -24.55 28.26
CA GLY A 402 4.53 -25.88 28.10
C GLY A 402 3.53 -27.00 27.79
N ALA A 403 2.33 -26.68 27.30
CA ALA A 403 1.26 -27.64 27.05
C ALA A 403 1.29 -28.19 25.61
N ASP A 404 2.40 -28.83 25.21
CA ASP A 404 2.65 -29.27 23.82
C ASP A 404 1.54 -30.14 23.22
N GLN A 405 0.97 -31.04 24.03
CA GLN A 405 -0.14 -31.90 23.61
C GLN A 405 -1.40 -31.09 23.26
N GLU A 406 -1.67 -30.02 23.99
CA GLU A 406 -2.81 -29.14 23.73
C GLU A 406 -2.56 -28.23 22.53
N VAL A 407 -1.32 -27.75 22.34
CA VAL A 407 -0.91 -27.00 21.13
C VAL A 407 -1.22 -27.83 19.89
N PHE A 408 -0.77 -29.08 19.86
CA PHE A 408 -1.04 -30.02 18.78
C PHE A 408 -2.56 -30.19 18.55
N SER A 409 -3.35 -30.42 19.62
CA SER A 409 -4.80 -30.61 19.50
C SER A 409 -5.56 -29.36 19.05
N VAL A 410 -5.15 -28.16 19.46
CA VAL A 410 -5.77 -26.89 19.04
C VAL A 410 -5.52 -26.65 17.56
N LEU A 411 -4.29 -26.79 17.10
CA LEU A 411 -3.92 -26.59 15.70
C LEU A 411 -4.57 -27.64 14.79
N GLY A 412 -4.62 -28.90 15.22
CA GLY A 412 -5.32 -29.97 14.50
C GLY A 412 -6.80 -29.69 14.28
N ARG A 413 -7.54 -29.27 15.34
CA ARG A 413 -8.94 -28.82 15.20
C ARG A 413 -9.07 -27.57 14.32
N GLY A 414 -8.06 -26.71 14.32
CA GLY A 414 -7.98 -25.56 13.41
C GLY A 414 -7.94 -26.00 11.95
N LEU A 415 -7.11 -27.00 11.64
CA LEU A 415 -6.98 -27.58 10.30
C LEU A 415 -8.21 -28.39 9.85
N GLU A 416 -9.03 -28.91 10.77
CA GLU A 416 -10.33 -29.48 10.39
C GLU A 416 -11.25 -28.43 9.74
N LYS A 417 -11.15 -27.17 10.18
CA LYS A 417 -11.93 -26.04 9.64
C LYS A 417 -11.23 -25.36 8.46
N LEU A 418 -9.91 -25.26 8.53
CA LEU A 418 -9.06 -24.55 7.58
C LEU A 418 -7.96 -25.49 7.03
N PRO A 419 -8.32 -26.52 6.24
CA PRO A 419 -7.43 -27.63 5.91
C PRO A 419 -6.19 -27.24 5.11
N ASP A 420 -6.25 -26.15 4.36
CA ASP A 420 -5.19 -25.72 3.43
C ASP A 420 -4.50 -24.42 3.90
N TYR A 421 -4.71 -24.01 5.16
CA TYR A 421 -4.13 -22.76 5.65
C TYR A 421 -2.63 -22.93 5.97
N PRO A 422 -1.72 -22.25 5.24
CA PRO A 422 -0.28 -22.54 5.29
C PRO A 422 0.34 -22.47 6.68
N GLU A 423 0.03 -21.40 7.42
CA GLU A 423 0.59 -21.14 8.75
C GLU A 423 0.14 -22.20 9.77
N LEU A 424 -1.12 -22.66 9.68
CA LEU A 424 -1.63 -23.72 10.55
C LEU A 424 -0.99 -25.08 10.23
N LEU A 425 -0.75 -25.38 8.94
CA LEU A 425 -0.05 -26.59 8.53
C LEU A 425 1.38 -26.61 9.07
N TYR A 426 2.08 -25.48 8.98
CA TYR A 426 3.43 -25.34 9.50
C TYR A 426 3.46 -25.51 11.03
N ASP A 427 2.65 -24.75 11.76
CA ASP A 427 2.63 -24.79 13.22
C ASP A 427 2.18 -26.16 13.75
N HIS A 428 1.20 -26.80 13.11
CA HIS A 428 0.73 -28.13 13.49
C HIS A 428 1.80 -29.19 13.26
N ALA A 429 2.58 -29.09 12.17
CA ALA A 429 3.70 -29.99 11.93
C ALA A 429 4.80 -29.85 12.98
N LEU A 430 5.13 -28.63 13.40
CA LEU A 430 6.09 -28.40 14.49
C LEU A 430 5.56 -28.91 15.84
N ALA A 431 4.26 -28.72 16.11
CA ALA A 431 3.64 -29.29 17.30
C ALA A 431 3.63 -30.82 17.26
N ALA A 432 3.40 -31.42 16.09
CA ALA A 432 3.45 -32.86 15.87
C ALA A 432 4.85 -33.44 16.17
N ASP A 433 5.92 -32.72 15.81
CA ASP A 433 7.30 -33.08 16.16
C ASP A 433 7.47 -33.20 17.69
N LYS A 434 7.05 -32.16 18.42
CA LYS A 434 7.17 -32.07 19.88
C LYS A 434 6.41 -33.19 20.60
N VAL A 435 5.29 -33.65 20.05
CA VAL A 435 4.49 -34.74 20.63
C VAL A 435 4.80 -36.12 20.03
N GLY A 436 5.86 -36.25 19.21
CA GLY A 436 6.31 -37.52 18.66
C GLY A 436 5.35 -38.13 17.63
N LYS A 437 4.81 -37.32 16.71
CA LYS A 437 3.90 -37.71 15.62
C LYS A 437 4.51 -37.44 14.23
N PRO A 438 5.58 -38.16 13.86
CA PRO A 438 6.34 -37.88 12.64
C PRO A 438 5.52 -38.06 11.35
N GLU A 439 4.52 -38.95 11.34
CA GLU A 439 3.65 -39.15 10.18
C GLU A 439 2.79 -37.92 9.90
N ILE A 440 2.39 -37.19 10.95
CA ILE A 440 1.57 -35.98 10.83
C ILE A 440 2.44 -34.80 10.39
N LEU A 441 3.62 -34.66 10.98
CA LEU A 441 4.63 -33.69 10.54
C LEU A 441 4.89 -33.82 9.03
N GLU A 442 5.21 -35.03 8.57
CA GLU A 442 5.53 -35.25 7.16
C GLU A 442 4.32 -34.95 6.27
N ARG A 443 3.13 -35.41 6.64
CA ARG A 443 1.89 -35.16 5.89
C ARG A 443 1.65 -33.67 5.71
N ASP A 444 1.75 -32.90 6.80
CA ASP A 444 1.39 -31.48 6.82
C ASP A 444 2.45 -30.63 6.12
N LEU A 445 3.74 -30.89 6.33
CA LEU A 445 4.80 -30.17 5.62
C LEU A 445 4.80 -30.48 4.11
N ARG A 446 4.57 -31.73 3.70
CA ARG A 446 4.42 -32.04 2.26
C ARG A 446 3.22 -31.34 1.65
N LYS A 447 2.12 -31.23 2.41
CA LYS A 447 0.93 -30.49 1.96
C LYS A 447 1.25 -29.01 1.82
N LEU A 448 1.89 -28.41 2.81
CA LEU A 448 2.34 -27.03 2.79
C LEU A 448 3.26 -26.75 1.59
N ILE A 449 4.26 -27.60 1.36
CA ILE A 449 5.19 -27.48 0.22
C ILE A 449 4.45 -27.50 -1.13
N ARG A 450 3.41 -28.34 -1.28
CA ARG A 450 2.58 -28.34 -2.50
C ARG A 450 1.79 -27.04 -2.68
N LEU A 451 1.29 -26.46 -1.58
CA LEU A 451 0.52 -25.21 -1.59
C LEU A 451 1.41 -23.97 -1.75
N LYS A 452 2.61 -24.01 -1.19
CA LYS A 452 3.60 -22.93 -1.13
C LYS A 452 5.01 -23.46 -1.46
N PRO A 453 5.33 -23.67 -2.75
CA PRO A 453 6.63 -24.21 -3.19
C PRO A 453 7.84 -23.29 -2.92
N ASP A 454 7.59 -22.07 -2.46
CA ASP A 454 8.56 -21.04 -2.08
C ASP A 454 8.77 -20.95 -0.56
N HIS A 455 8.12 -21.81 0.24
CA HIS A 455 8.22 -21.78 1.71
C HIS A 455 9.48 -22.49 2.25
N ALA A 456 10.61 -21.78 2.27
CA ALA A 456 11.92 -22.30 2.67
C ALA A 456 11.90 -23.10 3.99
N HIS A 457 11.28 -22.57 5.04
CA HIS A 457 11.25 -23.22 6.36
C HIS A 457 10.47 -24.55 6.39
N ALA A 458 9.56 -24.79 5.44
CA ALA A 458 8.80 -26.04 5.40
C ALA A 458 9.67 -27.18 4.85
N TYR A 459 10.44 -26.88 3.81
CA TYR A 459 11.48 -27.78 3.30
C TYR A 459 12.52 -28.08 4.38
N ASN A 460 13.02 -27.04 5.06
CA ASN A 460 14.00 -27.20 6.15
C ASN A 460 13.47 -28.07 7.28
N ALA A 461 12.28 -27.79 7.80
CA ALA A 461 11.69 -28.55 8.90
C ALA A 461 11.46 -30.04 8.53
N LEU A 462 11.04 -30.32 7.29
CA LEU A 462 10.83 -31.69 6.84
C LEU A 462 12.16 -32.44 6.70
N GLY A 463 13.15 -31.82 6.06
CA GLY A 463 14.48 -32.40 5.91
C GLY A 463 15.14 -32.62 7.25
N TYR A 464 15.15 -31.60 8.13
CA TYR A 464 15.73 -31.69 9.47
C TYR A 464 15.09 -32.81 10.31
N SER A 465 13.76 -32.98 10.25
CA SER A 465 13.09 -34.10 10.94
C SER A 465 13.61 -35.48 10.49
N PHE A 466 13.95 -35.64 9.21
CA PHE A 466 14.58 -36.87 8.70
C PHE A 466 16.03 -37.03 9.18
N VAL A 467 16.80 -35.94 9.21
CA VAL A 467 18.19 -35.93 9.71
C VAL A 467 18.23 -36.36 11.17
N GLU A 468 17.38 -35.78 12.02
CA GLU A 468 17.33 -36.05 13.46
C GLU A 468 17.11 -37.52 13.77
N HIS A 469 16.25 -38.19 13.01
CA HIS A 469 15.96 -39.61 13.16
C HIS A 469 16.91 -40.53 12.36
N ASN A 470 17.91 -39.97 11.69
CA ASN A 470 18.86 -40.66 10.82
C ASN A 470 18.18 -41.47 9.69
N ARG A 471 17.13 -40.92 9.08
CA ARG A 471 16.34 -41.58 8.03
C ARG A 471 16.41 -40.75 6.75
N ARG A 472 16.30 -41.42 5.59
CA ARG A 472 16.12 -40.76 4.28
C ARG A 472 17.10 -39.60 4.03
N LEU A 473 18.37 -39.75 4.43
CA LEU A 473 19.35 -38.66 4.45
C LEU A 473 19.55 -38.00 3.07
N ILE A 474 19.46 -38.78 1.98
CA ILE A 474 19.55 -38.26 0.61
C ILE A 474 18.40 -37.27 0.33
N GLU A 475 17.17 -37.67 0.65
CA GLU A 475 16.01 -36.77 0.49
C GLU A 475 16.06 -35.60 1.47
N ALA A 476 16.56 -35.82 2.69
CA ALA A 476 16.75 -34.75 3.65
C ALA A 476 17.70 -33.67 3.09
N LEU A 477 18.81 -34.08 2.49
CA LEU A 477 19.74 -33.17 1.83
C LEU A 477 19.06 -32.40 0.69
N GLU A 478 18.33 -33.07 -0.21
CA GLU A 478 17.60 -32.41 -1.31
C GLU A 478 16.60 -31.37 -0.81
N LEU A 479 15.86 -31.68 0.26
CA LEU A 479 14.91 -30.76 0.88
C LEU A 479 15.63 -29.55 1.48
N ILE A 480 16.70 -29.75 2.23
CA ILE A 480 17.42 -28.66 2.89
C ILE A 480 18.19 -27.79 1.87
N GLU A 481 18.76 -28.38 0.82
CA GLU A 481 19.36 -27.63 -0.30
C GLU A 481 18.33 -26.76 -1.02
N ARG A 482 17.11 -27.28 -1.21
CA ARG A 482 16.00 -26.48 -1.73
C ARG A 482 15.65 -25.33 -0.80
N ALA A 483 15.61 -25.57 0.52
CA ALA A 483 15.39 -24.52 1.51
C ALA A 483 16.48 -23.44 1.45
N SER A 484 17.76 -23.84 1.32
CA SER A 484 18.90 -22.95 1.22
C SER A 484 18.88 -22.13 -0.08
N THR A 485 18.43 -22.72 -1.19
CA THR A 485 18.24 -21.98 -2.44
C THR A 485 17.18 -20.88 -2.29
N LEU A 486 16.11 -21.15 -1.54
CA LEU A 486 15.04 -20.18 -1.28
C LEU A 486 15.43 -19.11 -0.25
N SER A 487 16.28 -19.45 0.72
CA SER A 487 16.74 -18.54 1.78
C SER A 487 18.23 -18.77 2.10
N PRO A 488 19.16 -18.25 1.27
CA PRO A 488 20.58 -18.62 1.30
C PRO A 488 21.39 -18.09 2.50
N ASN A 489 20.86 -17.10 3.21
CA ASN A 489 21.54 -16.46 4.34
C ASN A 489 20.87 -16.79 5.68
N ASP A 490 19.99 -17.78 5.71
CA ASP A 490 19.31 -18.22 6.93
C ASP A 490 20.24 -19.11 7.76
N PRO A 491 20.62 -18.70 8.99
CA PRO A 491 21.53 -19.48 9.83
C PRO A 491 20.96 -20.83 10.24
N TYR A 492 19.63 -20.97 10.40
CA TYR A 492 19.01 -22.23 10.80
C TYR A 492 18.95 -23.26 9.66
N ILE A 493 18.79 -22.79 8.42
CA ILE A 493 18.85 -23.68 7.26
C ILE A 493 20.31 -24.11 7.02
N MET A 494 21.26 -23.19 7.25
CA MET A 494 22.68 -23.49 7.16
C MET A 494 23.13 -24.50 8.24
N ASP A 495 22.59 -24.38 9.45
CA ASP A 495 22.77 -25.37 10.52
C ASP A 495 22.25 -26.75 10.09
N SER A 496 21.02 -26.84 9.58
CA SER A 496 20.47 -28.11 9.04
C SER A 496 21.33 -28.70 7.92
N LEU A 497 21.87 -27.87 7.01
CA LEU A 497 22.79 -28.33 5.96
C LEU A 497 24.03 -28.95 6.57
N GLY A 498 24.66 -28.25 7.51
CA GLY A 498 25.85 -28.77 8.17
C GLY A 498 25.55 -30.07 8.94
N TRP A 499 24.38 -30.15 9.58
CA TRP A 499 23.94 -31.32 10.31
C TRP A 499 23.65 -32.53 9.42
N VAL A 500 23.04 -32.34 8.24
CA VAL A 500 22.85 -33.46 7.29
C VAL A 500 24.19 -33.97 6.75
N HIS A 501 25.13 -33.09 6.42
CA HIS A 501 26.48 -33.49 5.99
C HIS A 501 27.21 -34.28 7.07
N TYR A 502 27.14 -33.84 8.33
CA TYR A 502 27.66 -34.58 9.48
C TYR A 502 27.09 -36.00 9.54
N ARG A 503 25.75 -36.15 9.43
CA ARG A 503 25.08 -37.46 9.50
C ARG A 503 25.37 -38.35 8.30
N MET A 504 25.73 -37.77 7.16
CA MET A 504 26.22 -38.48 5.98
C MET A 504 27.73 -38.81 6.03
N GLY A 505 28.45 -38.34 7.04
CA GLY A 505 29.88 -38.58 7.24
C GLY A 505 30.80 -37.55 6.57
N ASP A 506 30.26 -36.52 5.93
CA ASP A 506 31.03 -35.40 5.36
C ASP A 506 31.30 -34.35 6.44
N LEU A 507 32.27 -34.65 7.30
CA LEU A 507 32.62 -33.79 8.43
C LEU A 507 33.18 -32.43 7.99
N ASN A 508 33.82 -32.34 6.82
CA ASN A 508 34.43 -31.08 6.38
C ASN A 508 33.35 -30.09 5.92
N GLN A 509 32.45 -30.52 5.04
CA GLN A 509 31.34 -29.66 4.62
C GLN A 509 30.41 -29.34 5.78
N GLY A 510 30.16 -30.32 6.67
CA GLY A 510 29.37 -30.13 7.87
C GLY A 510 29.91 -28.99 8.74
N THR A 511 31.21 -29.02 9.05
CA THR A 511 31.87 -28.00 9.87
C THR A 511 31.87 -26.62 9.20
N ASP A 512 32.08 -26.55 7.89
CA ASP A 512 32.08 -25.27 7.15
C ASP A 512 30.72 -24.57 7.22
N TYR A 513 29.63 -25.30 7.00
CA TYR A 513 28.28 -24.75 7.13
C TYR A 513 27.97 -24.34 8.57
N LEU A 514 28.26 -25.20 9.55
CA LEU A 514 27.98 -24.91 10.97
C LEU A 514 28.77 -23.70 11.49
N ARG A 515 30.04 -23.54 11.09
CA ARG A 515 30.83 -22.34 11.44
C ARG A 515 30.23 -21.06 10.88
N ARG A 516 29.81 -21.08 9.62
CA ARG A 516 29.17 -19.93 8.97
C ARG A 516 27.84 -19.61 9.64
N ALA A 517 27.02 -20.62 9.93
CA ALA A 517 25.75 -20.47 10.65
C ALA A 517 25.97 -19.81 12.03
N PHE A 518 26.91 -20.33 12.82
CA PHE A 518 27.23 -19.81 14.15
C PHE A 518 27.82 -18.40 14.11
N THR A 519 28.59 -18.08 13.06
CA THR A 519 29.14 -16.72 12.86
C THR A 519 28.03 -15.71 12.58
N ILE A 520 27.01 -16.08 11.79
CA ILE A 520 25.85 -15.23 11.52
C ILE A 520 24.99 -15.10 12.77
N TYR A 521 24.74 -16.22 13.46
CA TYR A 521 23.89 -16.26 14.63
C TYR A 521 24.40 -17.27 15.67
N PRO A 522 25.02 -16.80 16.78
CA PRO A 522 25.59 -17.65 17.84
C PRO A 522 24.52 -18.33 18.73
N ASP A 523 23.64 -19.12 18.11
CA ASP A 523 22.56 -19.84 18.77
C ASP A 523 23.06 -21.07 19.56
N PRO A 524 22.44 -21.38 20.72
CA PRO A 524 22.78 -22.56 21.49
C PRO A 524 22.66 -23.90 20.77
N GLU A 525 21.66 -24.10 19.91
CA GLU A 525 21.45 -25.35 19.17
C GLU A 525 22.50 -25.50 18.05
N ILE A 526 22.76 -24.42 17.30
CA ILE A 526 23.84 -24.39 16.29
C ILE A 526 25.19 -24.65 16.95
N GLY A 527 25.44 -24.04 18.12
CA GLY A 527 26.64 -24.30 18.91
C GLY A 527 26.75 -25.74 19.40
N ALA A 528 25.63 -26.39 19.71
CA ALA A 528 25.60 -27.80 20.08
C ALA A 528 26.05 -28.69 18.91
N HIS A 529 25.49 -28.48 17.71
CA HIS A 529 25.86 -29.21 16.49
C HIS A 529 27.32 -28.96 16.09
N LEU A 530 27.76 -27.69 16.08
CA LEU A 530 29.14 -27.32 15.74
C LEU A 530 30.15 -27.95 16.71
N GLY A 531 29.89 -27.88 18.01
CA GLY A 531 30.79 -28.52 18.97
C GLY A 531 30.81 -30.04 18.87
N GLU A 532 29.68 -30.69 18.56
CA GLU A 532 29.62 -32.14 18.33
C GLU A 532 30.48 -32.56 17.13
N ILE A 533 30.36 -31.88 15.97
CA ILE A 533 31.15 -32.24 14.79
C ILE A 533 32.65 -32.00 15.02
N LEU A 534 33.02 -30.89 15.68
CA LEU A 534 34.41 -30.58 16.04
C LEU A 534 34.99 -31.63 16.99
N TRP A 535 34.18 -32.10 17.94
CA TRP A 535 34.59 -33.16 18.86
C TRP A 535 34.88 -34.48 18.13
N VAL A 536 34.03 -34.84 17.17
CA VAL A 536 34.22 -36.04 16.32
C VAL A 536 35.45 -35.90 15.41
N GLN A 537 35.79 -34.68 14.98
CA GLN A 537 37.01 -34.37 14.23
C GLN A 537 38.29 -34.31 15.09
N ASP A 538 38.22 -34.62 16.39
CA ASP A 538 39.31 -34.52 17.36
C ASP A 538 39.79 -33.07 17.65
N LEU A 539 39.01 -32.07 17.26
CA LEU A 539 39.23 -30.64 17.55
C LEU A 539 38.58 -30.25 18.89
N LYS A 540 38.93 -30.97 19.95
CA LYS A 540 38.22 -30.92 21.24
C LYS A 540 38.33 -29.59 21.98
N ASP A 541 39.45 -28.88 21.84
CA ASP A 541 39.62 -27.58 22.51
C ASP A 541 38.67 -26.54 21.90
N GLU A 542 38.57 -26.52 20.58
CA GLU A 542 37.64 -25.64 19.87
C GLU A 542 36.17 -25.99 20.13
N ALA A 543 35.83 -27.29 20.20
CA ALA A 543 34.49 -27.73 20.60
C ALA A 543 34.08 -27.17 21.98
N ARG A 544 35.01 -27.18 22.96
CA ARG A 544 34.76 -26.60 24.29
C ARG A 544 34.59 -25.09 24.24
N GLU A 545 35.35 -24.39 23.40
CA GLU A 545 35.19 -22.94 23.22
C GLU A 545 33.82 -22.59 22.64
N ILE A 546 33.38 -23.32 21.61
CA ILE A 546 32.05 -23.16 21.01
C ILE A 546 30.95 -23.42 22.04
N TRP A 547 30.99 -24.54 22.76
CA TRP A 547 29.99 -24.83 23.81
C TRP A 547 29.99 -23.81 24.94
N ASN A 548 31.15 -23.33 25.39
CA ASN A 548 31.24 -22.26 26.39
C ASN A 548 30.66 -20.94 25.88
N SER A 549 30.86 -20.62 24.59
CA SER A 549 30.24 -19.45 23.96
C SER A 549 28.73 -19.61 23.87
N ALA A 550 28.24 -20.77 23.43
CA ALA A 550 26.82 -21.09 23.30
C ALA A 550 26.09 -21.10 24.66
N LEU A 551 26.75 -21.53 25.75
CA LEU A 551 26.20 -21.46 27.10
C LEU A 551 26.01 -20.04 27.61
N LYS A 552 26.77 -19.06 27.10
CA LYS A 552 26.57 -17.64 27.45
C LYS A 552 25.28 -17.09 26.82
N SER A 553 24.92 -17.53 25.62
CA SER A 553 23.69 -17.11 24.93
C SER A 553 22.45 -17.91 25.37
N GLY A 554 22.61 -19.17 25.77
CA GLY A 554 21.51 -20.02 26.24
C GLY A 554 21.89 -21.01 27.35
N PRO A 555 22.04 -20.55 28.60
CA PRO A 555 22.52 -21.39 29.71
C PRO A 555 21.59 -22.57 30.06
N ASN A 556 20.31 -22.48 29.69
CA ASN A 556 19.30 -23.48 29.99
C ASN A 556 18.83 -24.25 28.73
N ASN A 557 19.51 -24.11 27.58
CA ASN A 557 19.10 -24.82 26.36
C ASN A 557 19.30 -26.33 26.54
N GLU A 558 18.21 -27.09 26.43
CA GLU A 558 18.25 -28.54 26.69
C GLU A 558 19.13 -29.32 25.72
N VAL A 559 19.12 -28.95 24.43
CA VAL A 559 19.88 -29.65 23.38
C VAL A 559 21.37 -29.50 23.67
N LEU A 560 21.83 -28.27 23.89
CA LEU A 560 23.22 -27.98 24.25
C LEU A 560 23.67 -28.70 25.52
N LEU A 561 22.86 -28.65 26.58
CA LEU A 561 23.18 -29.32 27.85
C LEU A 561 23.26 -30.83 27.69
N LYS A 562 22.35 -31.45 26.92
CA LYS A 562 22.39 -32.89 26.60
C LYS A 562 23.63 -33.24 25.80
N THR A 563 24.00 -32.44 24.79
CA THR A 563 25.19 -32.65 23.96
C THR A 563 26.48 -32.56 24.77
N ILE A 564 26.64 -31.53 25.60
CA ILE A 564 27.83 -31.39 26.47
C ILE A 564 27.94 -32.60 27.41
N LYS A 565 26.84 -33.01 28.05
CA LYS A 565 26.82 -34.16 28.97
C LYS A 565 27.19 -35.47 28.27
N LYS A 566 26.82 -35.64 26.99
CA LYS A 566 27.16 -36.81 26.16
C LYS A 566 28.66 -36.94 25.94
N PHE A 567 29.37 -35.83 25.70
CA PHE A 567 30.81 -35.85 25.35
C PHE A 567 31.76 -35.55 26.53
N ILE A 568 31.27 -34.83 27.54
CA ILE A 568 31.99 -34.50 28.78
C ILE A 568 31.13 -34.94 29.97
N PRO A 569 31.03 -36.26 30.24
CA PRO A 569 30.39 -36.74 31.46
C PRO A 569 31.18 -36.25 32.68
N GLN A 570 30.46 -35.74 33.69
CA GLN A 570 31.03 -35.24 34.94
C GLN A 570 31.69 -36.34 35.78
#